data_AF-A0A1C5YBQ2-F1
#
_entry.id   AF-A0A1C5YBQ2-F1
#
_cell.length_a   1.000
_cell.length_b   1.000
_cell.length_c   1.000
_cell.angle_alpha   90.00
_cell.angle_beta   90.00
_cell.angle_gamma   90.00
#
_symmetry.space_group_name_H-M   'P 1'
#
loop_
_entity.id
_entity.type
_entity.pdbx_description
1 polymer ?
#
loop_
_entity_poly.entity_id
_entity_poly.type
_entity_poly.pdbx_seq_one_letter_code
_entity_poly.pdbx_strand_id
1 'polypeptide(L)' 'MVNWDGKDKDTLALIKYIADEDKLEKILENPSVIRTPVVRNGKQSTLGYQPEVWKEWK' A
#
# COMPACT_ATOMS: atom_id res chain seq x y z
N MET A 1 1.54 -3.22 2.58
CA MET A 1 1.29 -2.40 1.38
C MET A 1 -0.20 -2.23 1.13
N VAL A 2 -0.95 -3.32 1.02
CA VAL A 2 -2.41 -3.30 0.80
C VAL A 2 -3.16 -2.85 2.06
N ASN A 3 -4.22 -2.08 1.87
CA ASN A 3 -5.22 -1.69 2.85
C ASN A 3 -6.38 -2.71 2.85
N TRP A 4 -6.28 -3.73 3.69
CA TRP A 4 -7.27 -4.82 3.79
C TRP A 4 -8.62 -4.38 4.36
N ASP A 5 -8.65 -3.23 5.03
CA ASP A 5 -9.87 -2.58 5.53
C ASP A 5 -10.57 -1.75 4.45
N GLY A 6 -10.03 -1.72 3.24
CA GLY A 6 -10.59 -1.01 2.09
C GLY A 6 -12.02 -1.41 1.75
N LYS A 7 -12.72 -0.50 1.07
CA LYS A 7 -14.13 -0.67 0.67
C LYS A 7 -14.32 -1.70 -0.43
N ASP A 8 -13.36 -1.79 -1.35
CA ASP A 8 -13.40 -2.70 -2.49
C ASP A 8 -13.01 -4.12 -2.06
N LYS A 9 -14.00 -4.86 -1.52
CA LYS A 9 -13.79 -6.21 -1.01
C LYS A 9 -13.49 -7.22 -2.12
N ASP A 10 -13.99 -6.98 -3.34
CA ASP A 10 -13.82 -7.89 -4.47
C ASP A 10 -12.37 -7.89 -4.97
N THR A 11 -11.81 -6.70 -5.19
CA THR A 11 -10.40 -6.55 -5.59
C THR A 11 -9.46 -7.07 -4.50
N LEU A 12 -9.78 -6.84 -3.21
CA LEU A 12 -9.00 -7.38 -2.10
C LEU A 12 -9.05 -8.92 -2.05
N ALA A 13 -10.21 -9.53 -2.28
CA ALA A 13 -10.33 -10.99 -2.35
C ALA A 13 -9.50 -11.57 -3.51
N LEU A 14 -9.54 -10.93 -4.68
CA LEU A 14 -8.73 -11.33 -5.83
C LEU A 14 -7.22 -11.28 -5.51
N ILE A 15 -6.73 -10.17 -4.97
CA ILE A 15 -5.32 -10.01 -4.58
C ILE A 15 -4.92 -11.02 -3.49
N LYS A 16 -5.84 -11.39 -2.60
CA LYS A 16 -5.57 -12.35 -1.53
C LYS A 16 -5.28 -13.76 -2.05
N TYR A 17 -5.97 -14.18 -3.13
CA TYR A 17 -5.95 -15.57 -3.60
C TYR A 17 -5.28 -15.78 -4.97
N ILE A 18 -4.89 -14.73 -5.68
CA ILE A 18 -4.04 -14.85 -6.87
C ILE A 18 -2.64 -15.40 -6.51
N ALA A 19 -1.94 -15.97 -7.49
CA ALA A 19 -0.57 -16.43 -7.31
C ALA A 19 0.36 -15.29 -6.86
N ASP A 20 1.35 -15.60 -6.02
CA ASP A 20 2.23 -14.58 -5.43
C ASP A 20 2.99 -13.77 -6.47
N GLU A 21 3.35 -14.38 -7.61
CA GLU A 21 4.03 -13.73 -8.74
C GLU A 21 3.18 -12.63 -9.39
N ASP A 22 1.86 -12.80 -9.45
CA ASP A 22 0.93 -11.86 -10.07
C ASP A 22 0.45 -10.77 -9.09
N LYS A 23 0.65 -10.95 -7.78
CA LYS A 23 0.11 -10.03 -6.75
C LYS A 23 0.60 -8.61 -6.95
N LEU A 24 1.88 -8.42 -7.27
CA LEU A 24 2.45 -7.08 -7.43
C LEU A 24 1.80 -6.35 -8.60
N GLU A 25 1.69 -7.01 -9.74
CA GLU A 25 1.04 -6.46 -10.93
C GLU A 25 -0.41 -6.08 -10.62
N LYS A 26 -1.17 -6.99 -10.00
CA LYS A 26 -2.56 -6.74 -9.62
C LYS A 26 -2.73 -5.54 -8.69
N ILE A 27 -1.81 -5.37 -7.73
CA ILE A 27 -1.83 -4.23 -6.81
C ILE A 27 -1.51 -2.92 -7.54
N LEU A 28 -0.58 -2.93 -8.50
CA LEU A 28 -0.21 -1.76 -9.29
C LEU A 28 -1.32 -1.34 -10.26
N GLU A 29 -2.07 -2.29 -10.81
CA GLU A 29 -3.29 -2.02 -11.59
C GLU A 29 -4.41 -1.39 -10.75
N ASN A 30 -4.42 -1.64 -9.43
CA ASN A 30 -5.47 -1.20 -8.51
C ASN A 30 -4.89 -0.36 -7.36
N PRO A 31 -4.30 0.82 -7.64
CA PRO A 31 -3.55 1.59 -6.65
C PRO A 31 -4.41 2.07 -5.47
N SER A 32 -5.73 2.11 -5.61
CA SER A 32 -6.70 2.43 -4.54
C SER A 32 -6.63 1.46 -3.35
N VAL A 33 -6.13 0.24 -3.56
CA VAL A 33 -5.96 -0.75 -2.49
C VAL A 33 -4.67 -0.53 -1.70
N ILE A 34 -3.78 0.37 -2.12
CA ILE A 34 -2.53 0.67 -1.40
C ILE A 34 -2.86 1.55 -0.18
N ARG A 35 -2.22 1.27 0.95
CA ARG A 35 -2.35 2.08 2.16
C ARG A 35 -1.79 3.48 1.93
N THR A 36 -2.64 4.49 2.12
CA THR A 36 -2.30 5.91 1.96
C THR A 36 -2.29 6.64 3.31
N PRO A 37 -1.56 7.76 3.44
CA PRO A 37 -0.67 8.37 2.44
C PRO A 37 0.62 7.58 2.20
N VAL A 38 1.19 7.69 1.00
CA VAL A 38 2.58 7.27 0.72
C VAL A 38 3.46 8.51 0.81
N VAL A 39 4.35 8.57 1.79
CA VAL A 39 5.22 9.74 2.02
C VAL A 39 6.68 9.33 1.84
N ARG A 40 7.48 10.16 1.17
CA ARG A 40 8.88 9.88 0.83
C ARG A 40 9.79 11.07 1.16
N ASN A 41 11.01 10.79 1.61
CA ASN A 41 12.12 11.74 1.76
C ASN A 41 13.42 11.08 1.26
N GLY A 42 13.86 11.40 0.05
CA GLY A 42 15.02 10.77 -0.58
C GLY A 42 14.90 9.24 -0.65
N LYS A 43 15.76 8.53 0.09
CA LYS A 43 15.74 7.05 0.19
C LYS A 43 14.74 6.51 1.23
N GLN A 44 14.14 7.38 2.05
CA GLN A 44 13.19 7.00 3.10
C GLN A 44 11.76 7.06 2.57
N SER A 45 10.91 6.13 3.01
CA SER A 45 9.49 6.12 2.65
C SER A 45 8.63 5.45 3.73
N THR A 46 7.39 5.90 3.85
CA THR A 46 6.38 5.37 4.78
C THR A 46 5.05 5.13 4.07
N LEU A 47 4.25 4.23 4.63
CA LEU A 47 2.92 3.87 4.16
C LEU A 47 1.91 4.06 5.29
N GLY A 48 0.95 4.96 5.09
CA GLY A 48 0.02 5.40 6.11
C GLY A 48 0.51 6.64 6.86
N TYR A 49 -0.34 7.15 7.73
CA TYR A 49 -0.05 8.34 8.53
C TYR A 49 0.95 8.00 9.64
N GLN A 50 2.16 8.56 9.56
CA GLN A 50 3.27 8.26 10.47
C GLN A 50 4.06 9.54 10.84
N PRO A 51 3.43 10.54 11.49
CA PRO A 51 4.07 11.83 11.78
C PRO A 51 5.31 11.72 12.65
N GLU A 52 5.36 10.75 13.58
CA GLU A 52 6.53 10.55 14.44
C GLU A 52 7.77 10.14 13.63
N VAL A 53 7.61 9.29 12.62
CA VAL A 53 8.71 8.92 11.71
C VAL A 53 9.14 10.11 10.85
N TRP A 54 8.18 10.91 10.37
CA TRP A 54 8.48 12.06 9.51
C TRP A 54 9.25 13.16 10.25
N LYS A 55 9.00 13.34 11.56
CA LYS A 55 9.73 14.30 12.40
C LYS A 55 11.21 13.93 12.58
N GLU A 56 11.54 12.64 12.49
CA GLU A 56 12.90 12.13 12.64
C GLU A 56 13.71 12.20 11.34
N TRP A 57 13.06 12.51 10.22
CA TRP A 57 13.73 12.67 8.93
C TRP A 57 14.62 13.92 8.93
N LYS A 58 15.79 13.79 8.30
CA LYS A 58 16.79 14.85 8.14
C LYS A 58 16.73 15.47 6.75
#